data_AF-M7AVF8-F1
#
_entry.id   AF-M7AVF8-F1
#
_cell.length_a   1.000
_cell.length_b   1.000
_cell.length_c   1.000
_cell.angle_alpha   90.00
_cell.angle_beta   90.00
_cell.angle_gamma   90.00
#
_symmetry.space_group_name_H-M   'P 1'
#
loop_
_entity.id
_entity.type
_entity.pdbx_description
1 polymer ?
#
loop_
_entity_poly.entity_id
_entity_poly.type
_entity_poly.pdbx_seq_one_letter_code
_entity_poly.pdbx_strand_id
1 'polypeptide(L)'
;MSDIRHSLLRRDALSAAKEVLYHLDIYFSSQLQNAPLPIVDKGPIELLEEFIFQVPKERNSQPKVGSIQTLKQIFSASPRFCCQFITSVTALYDLSSDDLIPPSDLLEMVVSWIFEDPRLILITFLNTPIAANLPIGFLELTPLTGLIRWCVKAPLAYKRKKKASLSNGHLTNKIAKDSAAGADKDCHLLYSKLHLSVLQVLMMLQGHLTEKNLYGRLGLVPFDHVVPLVEEINRLSDELNPLNASKEIELALDRLAQALQVAMASGALLCTRGMLLKAAGEEPGMKSLFSGMWVGCLWVREG
;
A
#
# COMPACT_ATOMS: atom_id res chain seq x y z
N MET A 1 0.61 -19.48 -18.72
CA MET A 1 -0.52 -18.76 -18.10
C MET A 1 -1.89 -19.41 -18.35
N SER A 2 -2.15 -20.04 -19.50
CA SER A 2 -3.42 -20.74 -19.79
C SER A 2 -3.73 -21.91 -18.84
N ASP A 3 -2.72 -22.66 -18.39
CA ASP A 3 -2.93 -23.82 -17.50
C ASP A 3 -3.27 -23.43 -16.05
N ILE A 4 -2.72 -22.31 -15.58
CA ILE A 4 -3.04 -21.72 -14.26
C ILE A 4 -4.51 -21.27 -14.24
N ARG A 5 -4.97 -20.62 -15.32
CA ARG A 5 -6.37 -20.20 -15.48
C ARG A 5 -7.37 -21.35 -15.36
N HIS A 6 -7.08 -22.49 -15.98
CA HIS A 6 -7.94 -23.68 -15.88
C HIS A 6 -7.94 -24.34 -14.50
N SER A 7 -6.84 -24.22 -13.75
CA SER A 7 -6.70 -24.75 -12.39
C SER A 7 -7.42 -23.88 -11.35
N LEU A 8 -7.36 -22.54 -11.49
CA LEU A 8 -8.04 -21.58 -10.60
C LEU A 8 -9.57 -21.67 -10.69
N LEU A 9 -10.12 -21.95 -11.87
CA LEU A 9 -11.57 -22.06 -12.11
C LEU A 9 -12.22 -23.34 -11.53
N ARG A 10 -11.42 -24.35 -11.13
CA ARG A 10 -11.91 -25.64 -10.59
C ARG A 10 -11.69 -25.83 -9.09
N ARG A 11 -10.99 -24.91 -8.42
CA ARG A 11 -10.62 -25.02 -7.00
C ARG A 11 -11.57 -24.20 -6.13
N ASP A 12 -11.70 -24.57 -4.85
CA ASP A 12 -12.35 -23.70 -3.87
C ASP A 12 -11.59 -22.36 -3.78
N ALA A 13 -12.30 -21.29 -3.42
CA ALA A 13 -11.74 -19.93 -3.49
C ALA A 13 -10.49 -19.74 -2.62
N LEU A 14 -10.35 -20.47 -1.51
CA LEU A 14 -9.16 -20.40 -0.66
C LEU A 14 -7.95 -21.05 -1.35
N SER A 15 -8.14 -22.19 -2.00
CA SER A 15 -7.09 -22.85 -2.78
C SER A 15 -6.68 -22.03 -4.01
N ALA A 16 -7.64 -21.37 -4.68
CA ALA A 16 -7.34 -20.45 -5.77
C ALA A 16 -6.54 -19.22 -5.28
N ALA A 17 -6.94 -18.66 -4.15
CA ALA A 17 -6.26 -17.51 -3.56
C ALA A 17 -4.82 -17.83 -3.11
N LYS A 18 -4.60 -19.02 -2.51
CA LYS A 18 -3.26 -19.50 -2.16
C LYS A 18 -2.35 -19.67 -3.38
N GLU A 19 -2.88 -20.18 -4.48
CA GLU A 19 -2.13 -20.31 -5.74
C GLU A 19 -1.76 -18.94 -6.31
N VAL A 20 -2.67 -17.96 -6.26
CA VAL A 20 -2.38 -16.57 -6.66
C VAL A 20 -1.23 -16.00 -5.81
N LEU A 21 -1.29 -16.14 -4.48
CA LEU A 21 -0.20 -15.68 -3.61
C LEU A 21 1.13 -16.37 -3.91
N TYR A 22 1.12 -17.67 -4.18
CA TYR A 22 2.33 -18.41 -4.54
C TYR A 22 2.97 -17.86 -5.81
N HIS A 23 2.17 -17.57 -6.84
CA HIS A 23 2.67 -16.96 -8.07
C HIS A 23 3.15 -15.51 -7.88
N LEU A 24 2.50 -14.74 -7.01
CA LEU A 24 2.92 -13.38 -6.66
C LEU A 24 4.27 -13.39 -5.93
N ASP A 25 4.46 -14.31 -4.97
CA ASP A 25 5.74 -14.46 -4.26
C ASP A 25 6.88 -14.78 -5.24
N ILE A 26 6.68 -15.74 -6.16
CA ILE A 26 7.66 -16.05 -7.23
C ILE A 26 7.95 -14.82 -8.10
N TYR A 27 6.92 -14.07 -8.50
CA TYR A 27 7.09 -12.88 -9.32
C TYR A 27 7.96 -11.83 -8.63
N PHE A 28 7.63 -11.46 -7.39
CA PHE A 28 8.43 -10.49 -6.62
C PHE A 28 9.85 -10.98 -6.37
N SER A 29 10.02 -12.29 -6.18
CA SER A 29 11.34 -12.92 -6.08
C SER A 29 12.23 -12.66 -7.30
N SER A 30 11.64 -12.82 -8.49
CA SER A 30 12.35 -12.70 -9.76
C SER A 30 12.73 -11.26 -10.12
N GLN A 31 11.94 -10.28 -9.65
CA GLN A 31 12.21 -8.85 -9.87
C GLN A 31 13.44 -8.36 -9.08
N LEU A 32 13.67 -8.89 -7.88
CA LEU A 32 14.83 -8.52 -7.05
C LEU A 32 16.16 -9.09 -7.56
N GLN A 33 16.14 -10.22 -8.28
CA GLN A 33 17.35 -10.82 -8.86
C GLN A 33 17.79 -10.18 -10.18
N ASN A 34 16.92 -9.41 -10.84
CA ASN A 34 17.19 -8.81 -12.14
C ASN A 34 17.06 -7.28 -12.07
N ALA A 35 18.18 -6.55 -12.12
CA ALA A 35 18.18 -5.13 -12.44
C ALA A 35 19.09 -4.88 -13.65
N PRO A 36 18.71 -4.07 -14.67
CA PRO A 36 17.46 -3.32 -14.85
C PRO A 36 16.73 -3.60 -16.18
N LEU A 37 15.43 -3.87 -16.13
CA LEU A 37 14.39 -3.35 -17.03
C LEU A 37 13.03 -3.59 -16.35
N PRO A 38 12.28 -2.55 -15.94
CA PRO A 38 10.92 -2.76 -15.45
C PRO A 38 10.01 -2.96 -16.67
N ILE A 39 9.97 -4.18 -17.19
CA ILE A 39 8.82 -4.58 -17.99
C ILE A 39 7.74 -4.91 -16.96
N VAL A 40 6.77 -4.01 -16.81
CA VAL A 40 5.49 -4.32 -16.18
C VAL A 40 4.88 -5.43 -17.01
N ASP A 41 5.18 -6.68 -16.67
CA ASP A 41 4.44 -7.80 -17.21
C ASP A 41 3.01 -7.63 -16.70
N LYS A 42 2.05 -7.45 -17.59
CA LYS A 42 0.64 -7.28 -17.21
C LYS A 42 0.07 -8.57 -16.61
N GLY A 43 0.77 -9.69 -16.75
CA GLY A 43 0.35 -11.02 -16.27
C GLY A 43 -0.10 -11.10 -14.81
N PRO A 44 0.69 -10.63 -13.81
CA PRO A 44 0.29 -10.68 -12.40
C PRO A 44 -0.91 -9.79 -12.07
N ILE A 45 -1.01 -8.61 -12.70
CA ILE A 45 -2.15 -7.71 -12.54
C ILE A 45 -3.39 -8.33 -13.18
N GLU A 46 -3.28 -8.86 -14.41
CA GLU A 46 -4.37 -9.57 -15.08
C GLU A 46 -4.83 -10.80 -14.31
N LEU A 47 -3.91 -11.57 -13.69
CA LEU A 47 -4.26 -12.70 -12.83
C LEU A 47 -5.02 -12.27 -11.57
N LEU A 48 -4.58 -11.17 -10.95
CA LEU A 48 -5.25 -10.61 -9.78
C LEU A 48 -6.61 -10.04 -10.16
N GLU A 49 -6.73 -9.33 -11.28
CA GLU A 49 -7.98 -8.78 -11.78
C GLU A 49 -8.95 -9.87 -12.24
N GLU A 50 -8.48 -10.91 -12.94
CA GLU A 50 -9.27 -12.11 -13.26
C GLU A 50 -9.75 -12.79 -11.98
N PHE A 51 -8.91 -12.86 -10.93
CA PHE A 51 -9.28 -13.43 -9.65
C PHE A 51 -10.25 -12.54 -8.86
N ILE A 52 -10.05 -11.23 -8.77
CA ILE A 52 -10.86 -10.28 -7.97
C ILE A 52 -12.19 -9.94 -8.66
N PHE A 53 -12.18 -9.78 -9.98
CA PHE A 53 -13.33 -9.27 -10.73
C PHE A 53 -14.05 -10.33 -11.56
N GLN A 54 -13.50 -11.54 -11.72
CA GLN A 54 -14.04 -12.61 -12.57
C GLN A 54 -14.54 -12.08 -13.93
N VAL A 55 -13.68 -11.40 -14.68
CA VAL A 55 -14.03 -10.82 -15.99
C VAL A 55 -14.58 -11.92 -16.93
N PRO A 56 -15.86 -11.89 -17.33
CA PRO A 56 -16.40 -12.89 -18.24
C PRO A 56 -15.77 -12.70 -19.62
N LYS A 57 -14.97 -13.66 -20.08
CA LYS A 57 -14.44 -13.68 -21.46
C LYS A 57 -15.49 -14.13 -22.50
N GLU A 58 -16.66 -14.58 -22.08
CA GLU A 58 -17.71 -15.16 -22.93
C GLU A 58 -19.02 -14.38 -22.81
N ARG A 59 -19.58 -13.97 -23.95
CA ARG A 59 -20.78 -13.09 -24.07
C ARG A 59 -22.09 -13.68 -23.51
N ASN A 60 -22.10 -14.87 -22.90
CA ASN A 60 -23.34 -15.58 -22.54
C ASN A 60 -23.35 -16.34 -21.20
N SER A 61 -22.41 -16.10 -20.28
CA SER A 61 -22.43 -16.74 -18.96
C SER A 61 -22.96 -15.81 -17.86
N GLN A 62 -23.94 -16.28 -17.07
CA GLN A 62 -24.50 -15.59 -15.90
C GLN A 62 -23.40 -15.05 -14.95
N PRO A 63 -23.59 -13.87 -14.33
CA PRO A 63 -22.66 -13.33 -13.36
C PRO A 63 -22.61 -14.24 -12.12
N LYS A 64 -21.47 -14.91 -11.92
CA LYS A 64 -21.20 -15.65 -10.67
C LYS A 64 -20.86 -14.64 -9.56
N VAL A 65 -21.32 -14.94 -8.34
CA VAL A 65 -21.07 -14.13 -7.13
C VAL A 65 -19.58 -13.77 -7.05
N GLY A 66 -19.28 -12.46 -7.06
CA GLY A 66 -17.90 -11.97 -7.14
C GLY A 66 -17.02 -12.51 -6.01
N SER A 67 -15.78 -12.83 -6.34
CA SER A 67 -14.74 -13.30 -5.41
C SER A 67 -14.45 -12.32 -4.28
N ILE A 68 -14.76 -11.03 -4.42
CA ILE A 68 -14.75 -10.04 -3.33
C ILE A 68 -15.61 -10.49 -2.14
N GLN A 69 -16.81 -11.00 -2.39
CA GLN A 69 -17.69 -11.48 -1.32
C GLN A 69 -17.10 -12.73 -0.63
N THR A 70 -16.39 -13.55 -1.41
CA THR A 70 -15.70 -14.74 -0.89
C THR A 70 -14.44 -14.36 -0.11
N LEU A 71 -13.67 -13.37 -0.58
CA LEU A 71 -12.53 -12.80 0.13
C LEU A 71 -12.98 -12.21 1.47
N LYS A 72 -14.09 -11.48 1.51
CA LYS A 72 -14.67 -10.96 2.77
C LYS A 72 -14.93 -12.08 3.79
N GLN A 73 -15.31 -13.29 3.35
CA GLN A 73 -15.48 -14.45 4.22
C GLN A 73 -14.16 -15.13 4.63
N ILE A 74 -13.06 -14.94 3.87
CA ILE A 74 -11.75 -15.51 4.18
C ILE A 74 -11.07 -14.79 5.37
N PHE A 75 -11.46 -13.54 5.66
CA PHE A 75 -10.91 -12.78 6.80
C PHE A 75 -10.97 -13.56 8.12
N SER A 76 -12.07 -14.25 8.41
CA SER A 76 -12.21 -15.08 9.60
C SER A 76 -11.57 -16.47 9.46
N ALA A 77 -11.46 -17.00 8.24
CA ALA A 77 -10.94 -18.34 7.98
C ALA A 77 -9.40 -18.40 7.89
N SER A 78 -8.75 -17.34 7.39
CA SER A 78 -7.30 -17.29 7.22
C SER A 78 -6.74 -15.85 7.30
N PRO A 79 -6.57 -15.31 8.51
CA PRO A 79 -5.98 -13.97 8.71
C PRO A 79 -4.57 -13.81 8.12
N ARG A 80 -3.73 -14.86 8.15
CA ARG A 80 -2.40 -14.82 7.53
C ARG A 80 -2.46 -14.65 6.01
N PHE A 81 -3.44 -15.29 5.36
CA PHE A 81 -3.69 -15.08 3.93
C PHE A 81 -4.02 -13.62 3.65
N CYS A 82 -4.97 -13.04 4.40
CA CYS A 82 -5.39 -11.65 4.22
C CYS A 82 -4.21 -10.68 4.43
N CYS A 83 -3.35 -10.91 5.42
CA CYS A 83 -2.13 -10.14 5.63
C CYS A 83 -1.22 -10.15 4.39
N GLN A 84 -0.90 -11.34 3.86
CA GLN A 84 -0.04 -11.50 2.67
C GLN A 84 -0.69 -10.99 1.39
N PHE A 85 -2.02 -11.11 1.29
CA PHE A 85 -2.80 -10.54 0.19
C PHE A 85 -2.69 -9.01 0.20
N ILE A 86 -2.87 -8.37 1.35
CA ILE A 86 -2.69 -6.91 1.47
C ILE A 86 -1.25 -6.53 1.09
N THR A 87 -0.23 -7.27 1.56
CA THR A 87 1.18 -7.01 1.19
C THR A 87 1.34 -7.05 -0.34
N SER A 88 0.77 -8.06 -0.99
CA SER A 88 0.89 -8.23 -2.44
C SER A 88 0.14 -7.16 -3.23
N VAL A 89 -1.12 -6.86 -2.89
CA VAL A 89 -1.91 -5.87 -3.64
C VAL A 89 -1.40 -4.46 -3.46
N THR A 90 -0.82 -4.14 -2.30
CA THR A 90 -0.21 -2.82 -2.05
C THR A 90 1.13 -2.66 -2.76
N ALA A 91 1.84 -3.77 -3.05
CA ALA A 91 3.01 -3.77 -3.91
C ALA A 91 2.65 -3.64 -5.40
N LEU A 92 1.52 -4.23 -5.85
CA LEU A 92 1.05 -4.15 -7.23
C LEU A 92 0.43 -2.79 -7.59
N TYR A 93 -0.54 -2.32 -6.80
CA TYR A 93 -1.21 -1.04 -7.02
C TYR A 93 -0.42 0.07 -6.35
N ASP A 94 0.74 0.41 -6.87
CA ASP A 94 1.66 1.34 -6.23
C ASP A 94 1.29 2.83 -6.42
N LEU A 95 0.23 3.15 -7.16
CA LEU A 95 -0.20 4.50 -7.55
C LEU A 95 0.80 5.29 -8.44
N SER A 96 1.75 4.61 -9.10
CA SER A 96 2.73 5.27 -10.00
C SER A 96 2.11 5.72 -11.33
N SER A 97 1.01 5.11 -11.77
CA SER A 97 0.20 5.45 -12.95
C SER A 97 -1.29 5.37 -12.65
N ASP A 98 -2.16 5.86 -13.54
CA ASP A 98 -3.61 5.89 -13.30
C ASP A 98 -4.24 4.49 -13.32
N ASP A 99 -3.61 3.55 -14.05
CA ASP A 99 -3.99 2.13 -14.09
C ASP A 99 -3.56 1.38 -12.82
N LEU A 100 -2.62 1.94 -12.06
CA LEU A 100 -2.09 1.37 -10.82
C LEU A 100 -2.70 2.00 -9.56
N ILE A 101 -3.78 2.77 -9.72
CA ILE A 101 -4.62 3.21 -8.59
C ILE A 101 -5.51 2.03 -8.18
N PRO A 102 -5.53 1.64 -6.89
CA PRO A 102 -6.32 0.49 -6.46
C PRO A 102 -7.81 0.71 -6.74
N PRO A 103 -8.52 -0.30 -7.29
CA PRO A 103 -9.97 -0.23 -7.48
C PRO A 103 -10.71 0.06 -6.17
N SER A 104 -11.80 0.83 -6.23
CA SER A 104 -12.54 1.29 -5.04
C SER A 104 -12.99 0.12 -4.15
N ASP A 105 -13.53 -0.95 -4.74
CA ASP A 105 -14.01 -2.11 -3.98
C ASP A 105 -12.87 -2.86 -3.27
N LEU A 106 -11.67 -2.89 -3.88
CA LEU A 106 -10.48 -3.47 -3.27
C LEU A 106 -10.01 -2.60 -2.09
N LEU A 107 -9.95 -1.28 -2.28
CA LEU A 107 -9.60 -0.34 -1.21
C LEU A 107 -10.58 -0.46 -0.04
N GLU A 108 -11.88 -0.45 -0.30
CA GLU A 108 -12.91 -0.60 0.73
C GLU A 108 -12.76 -1.93 1.48
N MET A 109 -12.52 -3.04 0.77
CA MET A 109 -12.27 -4.34 1.39
C MET A 109 -11.04 -4.30 2.32
N VAL A 110 -9.90 -3.81 1.83
CA VAL A 110 -8.67 -3.71 2.63
C VAL A 110 -8.90 -2.83 3.87
N VAL A 111 -9.54 -1.67 3.72
CA VAL A 111 -9.87 -0.77 4.83
C VAL A 111 -10.82 -1.43 5.81
N SER A 112 -11.82 -2.18 5.34
CA SER A 112 -12.77 -2.90 6.21
C SER A 112 -12.06 -3.95 7.07
N TRP A 113 -11.19 -4.78 6.48
CA TRP A 113 -10.45 -5.81 7.23
C TRP A 113 -9.51 -5.22 8.28
N ILE A 114 -8.76 -4.19 7.90
CA ILE A 114 -7.81 -3.53 8.83
C ILE A 114 -8.58 -2.84 9.96
N PHE A 115 -9.72 -2.23 9.67
CA PHE A 115 -10.52 -1.58 10.69
C PHE A 115 -11.20 -2.58 11.64
N GLU A 116 -11.61 -3.74 11.14
CA GLU A 116 -12.20 -4.81 11.95
C GLU A 116 -11.18 -5.46 12.90
N ASP A 117 -9.98 -5.79 12.42
CA ASP A 117 -8.87 -6.24 13.29
C ASP A 117 -7.54 -5.64 12.83
N PRO A 118 -7.07 -4.54 13.47
CA PRO A 118 -5.79 -3.92 13.13
C PRO A 118 -4.59 -4.87 13.29
N ARG A 119 -4.68 -5.90 14.14
CA ARG A 119 -3.59 -6.89 14.30
C ARG A 119 -3.38 -7.74 13.05
N LEU A 120 -4.34 -7.76 12.14
CA LEU A 120 -4.25 -8.45 10.85
C LEU A 120 -2.94 -8.11 10.13
N ILE A 121 -2.54 -6.84 10.13
CA ILE A 121 -1.35 -6.41 9.38
C ILE A 121 -0.04 -6.85 10.06
N LEU A 122 -0.10 -7.27 11.32
CA LEU A 122 1.05 -7.79 12.06
C LEU A 122 1.07 -9.32 12.13
N ILE A 123 0.00 -10.00 11.69
CA ILE A 123 -0.19 -11.41 12.03
C ILE A 123 0.88 -12.33 11.46
N THR A 124 1.47 -12.02 10.30
CA THR A 124 2.61 -12.78 9.78
C THR A 124 3.80 -12.60 10.72
N PHE A 125 4.23 -11.36 10.99
CA PHE A 125 5.29 -11.04 11.93
C PHE A 125 5.11 -11.70 13.31
N LEU A 126 3.91 -11.60 13.91
CA LEU A 126 3.63 -12.14 15.25
C LEU A 126 3.84 -13.64 15.32
N ASN A 127 3.51 -14.35 14.23
CA ASN A 127 3.53 -15.79 14.12
C ASN A 127 4.83 -16.37 13.54
N THR A 128 5.69 -15.55 12.96
CA THR A 128 6.97 -15.99 12.42
C THR A 128 7.96 -16.17 13.59
N PRO A 129 8.58 -17.36 13.74
CA PRO A 129 9.67 -17.54 14.69
C PRO A 129 10.89 -16.78 14.20
N ILE A 130 11.23 -15.67 14.87
CA ILE A 130 12.36 -14.82 14.48
C ILE A 130 13.65 -15.46 15.01
N ALA A 131 14.16 -16.44 14.26
CA ALA A 131 15.51 -16.99 14.46
C ALA A 131 16.54 -16.10 13.74
N ALA A 132 17.78 -16.08 14.24
CA ALA A 132 18.86 -15.17 13.81
C ALA A 132 19.23 -15.22 12.31
N ASN A 133 18.72 -16.19 11.55
CA ASN A 133 19.11 -16.46 10.16
C ASN A 133 17.88 -16.66 9.25
N LEU A 134 16.87 -15.81 9.34
CA LEU A 134 15.63 -16.04 8.60
C LEU A 134 15.82 -15.84 7.09
N PRO A 135 15.62 -16.84 6.22
CA PRO A 135 15.28 -16.58 4.83
C PRO A 135 13.82 -16.12 4.86
N ILE A 136 13.63 -14.81 5.01
CA ILE A 136 12.31 -14.19 4.89
C ILE A 136 11.85 -14.48 3.45
N GLY A 137 10.63 -14.99 3.26
CA GLY A 137 10.01 -15.03 1.93
C GLY A 137 10.06 -13.66 1.26
N PHE A 138 9.89 -13.59 -0.06
CA PHE A 138 10.18 -12.35 -0.78
C PHE A 138 9.19 -11.22 -0.48
N LEU A 139 7.97 -11.57 -0.04
CA LEU A 139 7.00 -10.62 0.50
C LEU A 139 7.39 -10.14 1.91
N GLU A 140 7.29 -8.83 2.14
CA GLU A 140 7.50 -8.23 3.46
C GLU A 140 6.63 -8.90 4.54
N LEU A 141 7.17 -9.00 5.77
CA LEU A 141 6.47 -9.60 6.92
C LEU A 141 5.19 -8.86 7.31
N THR A 142 5.00 -7.65 6.82
CA THR A 142 3.81 -6.82 7.06
C THR A 142 3.48 -6.02 5.81
N PRO A 143 2.23 -5.62 5.59
CA PRO A 143 1.88 -4.70 4.52
C PRO A 143 2.17 -3.23 4.86
N LEU A 144 2.83 -2.91 5.98
CA LEU A 144 2.98 -1.55 6.49
C LEU A 144 3.59 -0.60 5.43
N THR A 145 4.66 -1.02 4.76
CA THR A 145 5.33 -0.21 3.73
C THR A 145 4.37 0.17 2.60
N GLY A 146 3.64 -0.82 2.06
CA GLY A 146 2.69 -0.62 0.97
C GLY A 146 1.50 0.24 1.39
N LEU A 147 0.98 0.04 2.60
CA LEU A 147 -0.12 0.84 3.14
C LEU A 147 0.28 2.29 3.41
N ILE A 148 1.49 2.53 3.96
CA ILE A 148 2.04 3.89 4.11
C ILE A 148 2.14 4.56 2.74
N ARG A 149 2.68 3.86 1.74
CA ARG A 149 2.79 4.35 0.36
C ARG A 149 1.42 4.74 -0.22
N TRP A 150 0.40 3.89 -0.04
CA TRP A 150 -0.98 4.19 -0.44
C TRP A 150 -1.49 5.48 0.19
N CYS A 151 -1.39 5.60 1.52
CA CYS A 151 -1.84 6.77 2.26
C CYS A 151 -1.14 8.06 1.80
N VAL A 152 0.16 8.01 1.58
CA VAL A 152 0.99 9.15 1.20
C VAL A 152 0.75 9.58 -0.25
N LYS A 153 0.71 8.63 -1.20
CA LYS A 153 0.60 8.94 -2.63
C LYS A 153 -0.83 9.27 -3.10
N ALA A 154 -1.86 8.78 -2.40
CA ALA A 154 -3.25 8.92 -2.84
C ALA A 154 -3.67 10.37 -3.17
N PRO A 155 -3.39 11.40 -2.35
CA PRO A 155 -3.76 12.78 -2.68
C PRO A 155 -3.21 13.24 -4.03
N LEU A 156 -1.95 12.89 -4.34
CA LEU A 156 -1.26 13.27 -5.57
C LEU A 156 -1.79 12.47 -6.77
N ALA A 157 -1.96 11.16 -6.62
CA ALA A 157 -2.44 10.28 -7.69
C ALA A 157 -3.86 10.66 -8.17
N TYR A 158 -4.78 10.94 -7.24
CA TYR A 158 -6.14 11.36 -7.60
C TYR A 158 -6.17 12.77 -8.22
N LYS A 159 -5.31 13.68 -7.75
CA LYS A 159 -5.14 15.00 -8.37
C LYS A 159 -4.62 14.89 -9.81
N ARG A 160 -3.66 13.99 -10.06
CA ARG A 160 -3.14 13.70 -11.41
C ARG A 160 -4.23 13.13 -12.32
N LYS A 161 -4.95 12.11 -11.87
CA LYS A 161 -6.07 11.50 -12.63
C LYS A 161 -7.12 12.55 -13.02
N LYS A 162 -7.45 13.46 -12.10
CA LYS A 162 -8.39 14.56 -12.35
C LYS A 162 -7.85 15.56 -13.38
N LYS A 163 -6.56 15.90 -13.33
CA LYS A 163 -5.90 16.77 -14.32
C LYS A 163 -5.95 16.16 -15.73
N ALA A 164 -5.65 14.87 -15.87
CA ALA A 164 -5.72 14.15 -17.15
C ALA A 164 -7.15 14.08 -17.73
N SER A 165 -8.16 13.91 -16.86
CA SER A 165 -9.57 13.93 -17.28
C SER A 165 -9.99 15.29 -17.87
N LEU A 166 -9.46 16.40 -17.34
CA LEU A 166 -9.77 17.75 -17.81
C LEU A 166 -9.06 18.12 -19.12
N SER A 167 -7.87 17.55 -19.40
CA SER A 167 -7.17 17.83 -20.66
C SER A 167 -7.74 17.06 -21.87
N ASN A 168 -8.43 15.94 -21.64
CA ASN A 168 -8.93 15.06 -22.71
C ASN A 168 -10.30 15.44 -23.30
N GLY A 169 -10.81 16.65 -23.06
CA GLY A 169 -11.82 17.30 -23.90
C GLY A 169 -13.18 16.59 -24.09
N HIS A 170 -13.55 15.59 -23.28
CA HIS A 170 -14.86 14.93 -23.45
C HIS A 170 -15.98 15.75 -22.79
N LEU A 171 -16.59 16.67 -23.56
CA LEU A 171 -17.91 17.20 -23.28
C LEU A 171 -18.96 16.09 -23.47
N THR A 172 -19.21 15.29 -22.44
CA THR A 172 -20.47 14.55 -22.35
C THR A 172 -21.07 14.64 -20.95
N ASN A 173 -22.16 15.39 -20.90
CA ASN A 173 -23.27 15.36 -19.95
C ASN A 173 -23.06 15.77 -18.48
N LYS A 174 -23.72 16.89 -18.16
CA LYS A 174 -24.02 17.50 -16.84
C LYS A 174 -24.70 16.58 -15.80
N ILE A 175 -24.85 15.28 -16.06
CA ILE A 175 -25.51 14.31 -15.16
C ILE A 175 -24.47 13.39 -14.48
N ALA A 176 -23.25 13.26 -15.01
CA ALA A 176 -22.19 12.41 -14.43
C ALA A 176 -21.31 13.12 -13.37
N LYS A 177 -21.44 14.45 -13.23
CA LYS A 177 -20.55 15.26 -12.37
C LYS A 177 -20.82 15.05 -10.88
N ASP A 178 -22.05 14.69 -10.51
CA ASP A 178 -22.43 14.46 -9.11
C ASP A 178 -22.00 13.07 -8.61
N SER A 179 -22.00 12.05 -9.47
CA SER A 179 -21.57 10.69 -9.11
C SER A 179 -20.05 10.54 -9.03
N ALA A 180 -19.29 11.18 -9.93
CA ALA A 180 -17.82 11.15 -9.90
C ALA A 180 -17.24 11.95 -8.71
N ALA A 181 -17.89 13.06 -8.34
CA ALA A 181 -17.50 13.85 -7.16
C ALA A 181 -17.85 13.17 -5.83
N GLY A 182 -18.89 12.32 -5.80
CA GLY A 182 -19.23 11.48 -4.65
C GLY A 182 -18.20 10.36 -4.43
N ALA A 183 -17.90 9.58 -5.48
CA ALA A 183 -16.93 8.49 -5.40
C ALA A 183 -15.50 8.95 -5.03
N ASP A 184 -15.09 10.14 -5.49
CA ASP A 184 -13.80 10.75 -5.13
C ASP A 184 -13.73 11.09 -3.62
N LYS A 185 -14.81 11.65 -3.07
CA LYS A 185 -14.94 11.95 -1.64
C LYS A 185 -14.91 10.69 -0.79
N ASP A 186 -15.57 9.62 -1.24
CA ASP A 186 -15.59 8.34 -0.53
C ASP A 186 -14.19 7.70 -0.50
N CYS A 187 -13.44 7.76 -1.61
CA CYS A 187 -12.04 7.31 -1.64
C CYS A 187 -11.16 8.12 -0.68
N HIS A 188 -11.30 9.44 -0.66
CA HIS A 188 -10.55 10.30 0.28
C HIS A 188 -10.82 9.93 1.75
N LEU A 189 -12.06 9.61 2.09
CA LEU A 189 -12.43 9.15 3.44
C LEU A 189 -11.79 7.80 3.77
N LEU A 190 -11.79 6.86 2.83
CA LEU A 190 -11.15 5.55 2.98
C LEU A 190 -9.64 5.68 3.25
N TYR A 191 -8.92 6.52 2.51
CA TYR A 191 -7.48 6.75 2.77
C TYR A 191 -7.21 7.45 4.09
N SER A 192 -8.07 8.36 4.54
CA SER A 192 -7.92 8.99 5.85
C SER A 192 -8.15 7.99 6.98
N LYS A 193 -9.16 7.12 6.84
CA LYS A 193 -9.41 6.01 7.77
C LYS A 193 -8.24 5.03 7.78
N LEU A 194 -7.73 4.68 6.60
CA LEU A 194 -6.58 3.79 6.45
C LEU A 194 -5.33 4.36 7.12
N HIS A 195 -5.03 5.64 6.87
CA HIS A 195 -3.89 6.34 7.47
C HIS A 195 -3.95 6.29 8.99
N LEU A 196 -5.11 6.60 9.57
CA LEU A 196 -5.30 6.49 11.02
C LEU A 196 -5.06 5.07 11.55
N SER A 197 -5.61 4.05 10.87
CA SER A 197 -5.38 2.65 11.25
C SER A 197 -3.90 2.25 11.16
N VAL A 198 -3.18 2.72 10.14
CA VAL A 198 -1.73 2.49 10.01
C VAL A 198 -0.96 3.09 11.18
N LEU A 199 -1.26 4.34 11.56
CA LEU A 199 -0.63 4.98 12.72
C LEU A 199 -0.92 4.22 14.03
N GLN A 200 -2.17 3.79 14.24
CA GLN A 200 -2.57 2.99 15.41
C GLN A 200 -1.81 1.67 15.47
N VAL A 201 -1.61 0.99 14.35
CA VAL A 201 -0.86 -0.26 14.34
C VAL A 201 0.63 -0.03 14.59
N LEU A 202 1.22 1.04 14.06
CA LEU A 202 2.62 1.38 14.39
C LEU A 202 2.77 1.60 15.90
N MET A 203 1.81 2.26 16.57
CA MET A 203 1.81 2.37 18.03
C MET A 203 1.69 1.01 18.73
N MET A 204 0.78 0.14 18.27
CA MET A 204 0.61 -1.21 18.82
C MET A 204 1.88 -2.07 18.65
N LEU A 205 2.57 -1.93 17.52
CA LEU A 205 3.76 -2.69 17.17
C LEU A 205 4.90 -2.49 18.19
N GLN A 206 5.01 -1.31 18.82
CA GLN A 206 5.99 -1.05 19.87
C GLN A 206 5.92 -2.08 21.01
N GLY A 207 4.70 -2.41 21.46
CA GLY A 207 4.49 -3.41 22.51
C GLY A 207 5.02 -4.77 22.09
N HIS A 208 4.64 -5.23 20.90
CA HIS A 208 5.07 -6.53 20.38
C HIS A 208 6.58 -6.61 20.10
N LEU A 209 7.20 -5.53 19.62
CA LEU A 209 8.66 -5.46 19.44
C LEU A 209 9.37 -5.52 20.80
N THR A 210 8.82 -4.89 21.83
CA THR A 210 9.38 -4.91 23.20
C THR A 210 9.27 -6.32 23.79
N GLU A 211 8.10 -6.94 23.74
CA GLU A 211 7.85 -8.31 24.22
C GLU A 211 8.78 -9.34 23.56
N LYS A 212 9.07 -9.18 22.26
CA LYS A 212 9.97 -10.06 21.51
C LYS A 212 11.45 -9.67 21.61
N ASN A 213 11.82 -8.64 22.39
CA ASN A 213 13.20 -8.11 22.48
C ASN A 213 13.79 -7.63 21.13
N LEU A 214 12.93 -7.09 20.27
CA LEU A 214 13.26 -6.62 18.92
C LEU A 214 13.14 -5.10 18.76
N TYR A 215 12.68 -4.39 19.78
CA TYR A 215 12.59 -2.93 19.77
C TYR A 215 13.95 -2.30 19.44
N GLY A 216 13.99 -1.50 18.38
CA GLY A 216 15.23 -0.88 17.87
C GLY A 216 16.20 -1.85 17.18
N ARG A 217 15.84 -3.12 17.01
CA ARG A 217 16.68 -4.17 16.38
C ARG A 217 16.09 -4.71 15.08
N LEU A 218 14.77 -4.67 14.93
CA LEU A 218 14.07 -5.07 13.71
C LEU A 218 13.18 -3.93 13.22
N GLY A 219 13.56 -3.33 12.09
CA GLY A 219 12.71 -2.38 11.39
C GLY A 219 11.72 -3.11 10.48
N LEU A 220 10.42 -2.96 10.73
CA LEU A 220 9.36 -3.49 9.86
C LEU A 220 8.93 -2.50 8.77
N VAL A 221 9.42 -1.25 8.83
CA VAL A 221 9.35 -0.27 7.74
C VAL A 221 10.80 -0.04 7.26
N PRO A 222 11.23 -0.69 6.17
CA PRO A 222 12.60 -0.55 5.68
C PRO A 222 12.88 0.86 5.19
N PHE A 223 14.04 1.41 5.58
CA PHE A 223 14.44 2.76 5.16
C PHE A 223 14.64 2.87 3.64
N ASP A 224 15.02 1.77 2.99
CA ASP A 224 15.23 1.71 1.53
C ASP A 224 13.93 1.96 0.74
N HIS A 225 12.76 1.88 1.36
CA HIS A 225 11.49 2.27 0.76
C HIS A 225 11.10 3.74 1.00
N VAL A 226 11.74 4.42 1.95
CA VAL A 226 11.49 5.84 2.24
C VAL A 226 12.10 6.73 1.16
N VAL A 227 13.33 6.43 0.72
CA VAL A 227 14.02 7.24 -0.30
C VAL A 227 13.25 7.28 -1.63
N PRO A 228 12.86 6.15 -2.25
CA PRO A 228 12.12 6.17 -3.50
C PRO A 228 10.73 6.84 -3.36
N LEU A 229 10.09 6.71 -2.20
CA LEU A 229 8.82 7.36 -1.92
C LEU A 229 8.96 8.90 -1.90
N VAL A 230 10.02 9.40 -1.27
CA VAL A 230 10.34 10.84 -1.24
C VAL A 230 10.65 11.37 -2.64
N GLU A 231 11.46 10.65 -3.41
CA GLU A 231 11.77 10.98 -4.81
C GLU A 231 10.50 11.03 -5.67
N GLU A 232 9.59 10.09 -5.46
CA GLU A 232 8.35 10.04 -6.22
C GLU A 232 7.37 11.15 -5.84
N ILE A 233 7.29 11.54 -4.57
CA ILE A 233 6.51 12.71 -4.13
C ILE A 233 7.03 13.98 -4.81
N ASN A 234 8.36 14.16 -4.84
CA ASN A 234 8.98 15.30 -5.52
C ASN A 234 8.63 15.31 -7.01
N ARG A 235 8.81 14.18 -7.70
CA ARG A 235 8.47 14.02 -9.12
C ARG A 235 7.00 14.36 -9.40
N LEU A 236 6.07 13.85 -8.58
CA LEU A 236 4.64 14.11 -8.74
C LEU A 236 4.27 15.56 -8.41
N SER A 237 4.93 16.16 -7.41
CA SER A 237 4.77 17.59 -7.05
C SER A 237 5.14 18.49 -8.23
N ASP A 238 6.28 18.22 -8.87
CA ASP A 238 6.75 18.95 -10.05
C ASP A 238 5.78 18.77 -11.24
N GLU A 239 5.33 17.54 -11.50
CA GLU A 239 4.39 17.22 -12.58
C GLU A 239 3.03 17.94 -12.41
N LEU A 240 2.55 18.03 -11.17
CA LEU A 240 1.24 18.62 -10.86
C LEU A 240 1.26 20.15 -10.83
N ASN A 241 2.45 20.76 -10.76
CA ASN A 241 2.68 22.18 -10.45
C ASN A 241 2.20 22.53 -9.02
N PRO A 242 3.11 22.92 -8.12
CA PRO A 242 2.78 23.24 -6.72
C PRO A 242 1.66 24.27 -6.55
N LEU A 243 1.52 25.23 -7.46
CA LEU A 243 0.45 26.24 -7.40
C LEU A 243 -0.96 25.65 -7.58
N ASN A 244 -1.07 24.51 -8.26
CA ASN A 244 -2.35 23.86 -8.56
C ASN A 244 -2.67 22.70 -7.61
N ALA A 245 -1.66 22.12 -6.96
CA ALA A 245 -1.79 20.93 -6.12
C ALA A 245 -1.27 21.12 -4.68
N SER A 246 -1.10 22.37 -4.23
CA SER A 246 -0.53 22.70 -2.91
C SER A 246 -1.21 21.95 -1.76
N LYS A 247 -2.54 21.84 -1.74
CA LYS A 247 -3.27 21.11 -0.68
C LYS A 247 -2.99 19.61 -0.69
N GLU A 248 -2.91 19.02 -1.88
CA GLU A 248 -2.65 17.59 -2.03
C GLU A 248 -1.18 17.24 -1.72
N ILE A 249 -0.24 18.14 -2.05
CA ILE A 249 1.17 18.03 -1.70
C ILE A 249 1.35 18.15 -0.18
N GLU A 250 0.75 19.15 0.45
CA GLU A 250 0.78 19.33 1.90
C GLU A 250 0.24 18.10 2.63
N LEU A 251 -0.93 17.59 2.21
CA LEU A 251 -1.51 16.38 2.80
C LEU A 251 -0.63 15.14 2.62
N ALA A 252 0.03 14.98 1.48
CA ALA A 252 0.94 13.86 1.23
C ALA A 252 2.18 13.95 2.15
N LEU A 253 2.77 15.14 2.27
CA LEU A 253 3.92 15.39 3.15
C LEU A 253 3.57 15.21 4.64
N ASP A 254 2.40 15.68 5.07
CA ASP A 254 1.91 15.50 6.43
C ASP A 254 1.72 14.02 6.77
N ARG A 255 1.11 13.24 5.86
CA ARG A 255 0.94 11.81 6.05
C ARG A 255 2.28 11.08 6.12
N LEU A 256 3.25 11.46 5.28
CA LEU A 256 4.59 10.91 5.31
C LEU A 256 5.26 11.21 6.65
N ALA A 257 5.26 12.47 7.07
CA ALA A 257 5.88 12.90 8.32
C ALA A 257 5.27 12.18 9.53
N GLN A 258 3.94 12.12 9.63
CA GLN A 258 3.27 11.41 10.72
C GLN A 258 3.63 9.92 10.73
N ALA A 259 3.60 9.24 9.57
CA ALA A 259 3.92 7.82 9.48
C ALA A 259 5.38 7.54 9.88
N LEU A 260 6.33 8.32 9.36
CA LEU A 260 7.75 8.17 9.72
C LEU A 260 8.00 8.48 11.19
N GLN A 261 7.39 9.55 11.73
CA GLN A 261 7.53 9.92 13.15
C GLN A 261 7.07 8.78 14.07
N VAL A 262 5.86 8.25 13.83
CA VAL A 262 5.30 7.16 14.65
C VAL A 262 6.08 5.86 14.44
N ALA A 263 6.54 5.57 13.21
CA ALA A 263 7.39 4.41 12.95
C ALA A 263 8.74 4.50 13.68
N MET A 264 9.36 5.69 13.76
CA MET A 264 10.59 5.91 14.51
C MET A 264 10.40 5.80 16.03
N ALA A 265 9.29 6.36 16.53
CA ALA A 265 8.94 6.32 17.95
C ALA A 265 8.60 4.89 18.42
N SER A 266 7.92 4.11 17.57
CA SER A 266 7.58 2.72 17.85
C SER A 266 8.72 1.72 17.64
N GLY A 267 9.86 2.17 17.11
CA GLY A 267 10.99 1.30 16.76
C GLY A 267 10.79 0.48 15.48
N ALA A 268 9.72 0.74 14.73
CA ALA A 268 9.40 0.10 13.46
C ALA A 268 10.25 0.61 12.28
N LEU A 269 10.78 1.83 12.36
CA LEU A 269 11.72 2.40 11.41
C LEU A 269 13.07 2.66 12.09
N LEU A 270 14.11 1.99 11.61
CA LEU A 270 15.48 2.19 12.06
C LEU A 270 16.17 3.22 11.16
N CYS A 271 16.19 4.48 11.59
CA CYS A 271 16.86 5.54 10.85
C CYS A 271 17.59 6.52 11.77
N THR A 272 18.67 7.10 11.23
CA THR A 272 19.38 8.21 11.87
C THR A 272 18.97 9.54 11.25
N ARG A 273 19.26 10.64 11.96
CA ARG A 273 19.04 12.00 11.43
C ARG A 273 19.73 12.21 10.09
N GLY A 274 20.98 11.74 9.97
CA GLY A 274 21.77 11.87 8.74
C GLY A 274 21.13 11.13 7.56
N MET A 275 20.55 9.95 7.81
CA MET A 275 19.81 9.20 6.77
C MET A 275 18.57 9.96 6.31
N LEU A 276 17.76 10.49 7.23
CA LEU A 276 16.60 11.30 6.88
C LEU A 276 16.99 12.55 6.08
N LEU A 277 18.01 13.29 6.52
CA LEU A 277 18.48 14.47 5.79
C LEU A 277 19.02 14.12 4.40
N LYS A 278 19.64 12.95 4.24
CA LYS A 278 20.06 12.44 2.93
C LYS A 278 18.86 12.11 2.05
N ALA A 279 17.81 11.48 2.60
CA ALA A 279 16.57 11.18 1.89
C ALA A 279 15.82 12.44 1.46
N ALA A 280 15.87 13.52 2.26
CA ALA A 280 15.31 14.82 1.87
C ALA A 280 15.99 15.45 0.64
N GLY A 281 17.18 14.98 0.26
CA GLY A 281 17.94 15.55 -0.85
C GLY A 281 18.31 16.99 -0.58
N GLU A 282 18.27 17.84 -1.62
CA GLU A 282 18.54 19.27 -1.50
C GLU A 282 17.29 20.13 -1.26
N GLU A 283 16.10 19.53 -1.31
CA GLU A 283 14.82 20.24 -1.28
C GLU A 283 14.56 20.88 0.10
N PRO A 284 14.45 22.22 0.19
CA PRO A 284 14.32 22.93 1.46
C PRO A 284 13.08 22.56 2.28
N GLY A 285 11.94 22.29 1.62
CA GLY A 285 10.69 21.91 2.27
C GLY A 285 10.80 20.57 3.00
N MET A 286 11.36 19.56 2.34
CA MET A 286 11.57 18.21 2.83
C MET A 286 12.61 18.20 3.96
N LYS A 287 13.67 19.02 3.85
CA LYS A 287 14.64 19.23 4.93
C LYS A 287 13.99 19.83 6.17
N SER A 288 13.12 20.83 6.00
CA SER A 288 12.38 21.46 7.10
C SER A 288 11.45 20.46 7.77
N LEU A 289 10.67 19.71 6.96
CA LEU A 289 9.75 18.66 7.42
C LEU A 289 10.48 17.60 8.26
N PHE A 290 11.57 17.03 7.74
CA PHE A 290 12.32 15.99 8.44
C PHE A 290 13.10 16.52 9.65
N SER A 291 13.55 17.78 9.62
CA SER A 291 14.14 18.41 10.80
C SER A 291 13.12 18.59 11.91
N GLY A 292 11.90 19.07 11.59
CA GLY A 292 10.80 19.19 12.55
C GLY A 292 10.37 17.83 13.13
N MET A 293 10.27 16.82 12.27
CA MET A 293 9.96 15.45 12.67
C MET A 293 10.99 14.85 13.65
N TRP A 294 12.27 15.09 13.40
CA TRP A 294 13.35 14.63 14.28
C TRP A 294 13.28 15.27 15.67
N VAL A 295 12.99 16.57 15.74
CA VAL A 295 12.80 17.29 17.03
C VAL A 295 11.61 16.70 17.79
N GLY A 296 10.50 16.42 17.11
CA GLY A 296 9.34 15.77 17.71
C GLY A 296 9.63 14.35 18.21
N CYS A 297 10.46 13.58 17.52
CA CYS A 297 10.86 12.24 17.95
C CYS A 297 11.76 12.24 19.19
N LEU A 298 12.68 13.22 19.32
CA LEU A 298 13.50 13.35 20.53
C LEU A 298 12.63 13.62 21.76
N TRP A 299 11.65 14.52 21.62
CA TRP A 299 10.70 14.83 22.70
C TRP A 299 9.92 13.60 23.17
N VAL A 300 9.51 12.70 22.26
CA VAL A 300 8.78 11.47 22.61
C VAL A 300 9.67 10.40 23.25
N ARG A 301 11.00 10.44 23.04
CA ARG A 301 11.94 9.48 23.65
C ARG A 301 12.49 9.91 25.01
N GLU A 302 12.41 11.20 25.34
CA GLU A 302 12.94 11.76 26.60
C GLU A 302 11.86 12.01 27.68
N GLY A 303 10.57 11.85 27.37
CA GLY A 303 9.45 11.93 28.31
C GLY A 303 8.90 10.57 28.70
#